data_AF-A0A915BKJ8-F1
#
_entry.id   AF-A0A915BKJ8-F1
#
_cell.length_a   1.000
_cell.length_b   1.000
_cell.length_c   1.000
_cell.angle_alpha   90.00
_cell.angle_beta   90.00
_cell.angle_gamma   90.00
#
_symmetry.space_group_name_H-M   'P 1'
#
loop_
_entity.id
_entity.type
_entity.pdbx_description
1 polymer ?
#
loop_
_entity_poly.entity_id
_entity_poly.type
_entity_poly.pdbx_seq_one_letter_code
_entity_poly.pdbx_strand_id
1 'polypeptide(L)'
;MRRHVLCETTASTALPILLLLLKSSVIRAAVRNDQFSQSFATFSTQALQTMGINTTVGNNNAAIEVISILRRALSQPASTRSLLYKGIVEAAYANENLVDALLDLLCTHLASTAPISREAYVESTKTSTVLLEPLPELIQAVSVLIRLAIHALRNTSTQIVSPRDAQVATAVAHIERLIESVRDNDVHDLQVDKLSDFSTSTMGRANLAFATMLISLYDVLVEHLWHVGDALLRKDAAEKIASILRRKDELNDVLKEKMAKKKESKVGKVISVAMCCVYPQLQTVSLMISRFTQKQQDDEDNVDEECIMVLRECVFSWAVQWAAKIASDLRSCAPNASSVSLCAFARANLLLYVGGEHVDPAASLQMWNHTSTEAIVAFASAVSLIVSKYGPRSQAAIVELCEVLVYPLIGFEIPFPFCMNVMRLK
;
A
#
# COMPACT_ATOMS: atom_id res chain seq x y z
N MET A 1 30.63 3.54 -10.05
CA MET A 1 30.55 2.43 -9.08
C MET A 1 30.47 3.01 -7.66
N ARG A 2 29.27 3.13 -7.08
CA ARG A 2 29.15 3.44 -5.63
C ARG A 2 29.60 2.19 -4.88
N ARG A 3 30.59 2.30 -3.98
CA ARG A 3 31.02 1.18 -3.13
C ARG A 3 29.88 0.86 -2.15
N HIS A 4 29.25 -0.29 -2.31
CA HIS A 4 28.30 -0.79 -1.31
C HIS A 4 29.06 -1.14 -0.02
N VAL A 5 28.47 -0.80 1.12
CA VAL A 5 29.11 -0.96 2.44
C VAL A 5 29.16 -2.44 2.86
N LEU A 6 28.28 -3.28 2.31
CA LEU A 6 28.19 -4.72 2.57
C LEU A 6 28.01 -5.46 1.25
N CYS A 7 28.46 -6.72 1.18
CA CYS A 7 28.08 -7.57 0.05
C CYS A 7 26.59 -7.98 0.17
N GLU A 8 25.95 -8.16 -0.97
CA GLU A 8 24.49 -8.40 -1.07
C GLU A 8 24.02 -9.61 -0.27
N THR A 9 24.82 -10.67 -0.20
CA THR A 9 24.53 -11.89 0.59
C THR A 9 24.52 -11.63 2.10
N THR A 10 25.44 -10.80 2.59
CA THR A 10 25.48 -10.41 4.00
C THR A 10 24.32 -9.50 4.35
N ALA A 11 24.02 -8.52 3.48
CA ALA A 11 22.91 -7.60 3.69
C ALA A 11 21.56 -8.32 3.71
N SER A 12 21.31 -9.24 2.76
CA SER A 12 20.09 -10.04 2.69
C SER A 12 19.88 -10.99 3.88
N THR A 13 20.96 -11.39 4.57
CA THR A 13 20.88 -12.26 5.76
C THR A 13 20.76 -11.47 7.05
N ALA A 14 21.57 -10.41 7.22
CA ALA A 14 21.61 -9.64 8.46
C ALA A 14 20.40 -8.71 8.62
N LEU A 15 19.89 -8.14 7.53
CA LEU A 15 18.81 -7.16 7.58
C LEU A 15 17.49 -7.74 8.14
N PRO A 16 17.01 -8.92 7.73
CA PRO A 16 15.85 -9.56 8.36
C PRO A 16 16.03 -9.77 9.87
N ILE A 17 17.22 -10.14 10.33
CA ILE A 17 17.52 -10.36 11.75
C ILE A 17 17.43 -9.04 12.51
N LEU A 18 18.04 -7.97 11.99
CA LEU A 18 18.00 -6.64 12.59
C LEU A 18 16.57 -6.10 12.66
N LEU A 19 15.78 -6.27 11.59
CA LEU A 19 14.38 -5.86 11.55
C LEU A 19 13.52 -6.66 12.54
N LEU A 20 13.79 -7.96 12.69
CA LEU A 20 13.11 -8.80 13.68
C LEU A 20 13.45 -8.36 15.12
N LEU A 21 14.72 -8.03 15.39
CA LEU A 21 15.14 -7.48 16.67
C LEU A 21 14.43 -6.16 16.97
N LEU A 22 14.38 -5.26 15.98
CA LEU A 22 13.69 -3.98 16.09
C LEU A 22 12.18 -4.14 16.38
N LYS A 23 11.54 -5.12 15.74
CA LYS A 23 10.14 -5.50 16.00
C LYS A 23 9.91 -5.97 17.44
N SER A 24 10.95 -6.53 18.07
CA SER A 24 10.87 -7.11 19.41
C SER A 24 11.38 -6.21 20.54
N SER A 25 12.03 -5.08 20.21
CA SER A 25 12.85 -4.35 21.17
C SER A 25 12.06 -3.57 22.23
N VAL A 26 10.74 -3.36 22.13
CA VAL A 26 9.99 -2.67 23.20
C VAL A 26 8.64 -3.36 23.47
N ILE A 27 8.19 -3.24 24.71
CA ILE A 27 6.86 -3.63 25.18
C ILE A 27 5.81 -3.02 24.23
N ARG A 28 4.88 -3.83 23.73
CA ARG A 28 3.65 -3.30 23.14
C ARG A 28 2.98 -2.37 24.13
N ALA A 29 2.68 -1.13 23.74
CA ALA A 29 1.68 -0.35 24.45
C ALA A 29 0.42 -1.22 24.53
N ALA A 30 -0.06 -1.45 25.76
CA ALA A 30 -1.12 -2.42 26.05
C ALA A 30 -2.49 -1.93 25.59
N VAL A 31 -2.66 -1.51 24.33
CA VAL A 31 -3.97 -1.21 23.75
C VAL A 31 -3.91 -1.42 22.24
N ARG A 32 -4.31 -2.61 21.78
CA ARG A 32 -5.08 -2.81 20.53
C ARG A 32 -5.52 -4.28 20.51
N ASN A 33 -6.83 -4.49 20.50
CA ASN A 33 -7.54 -5.77 20.41
C ASN A 33 -6.76 -6.83 19.63
N ASP A 34 -6.46 -7.98 20.25
CA ASP A 34 -6.20 -9.35 19.76
C ASP A 34 -5.66 -9.61 18.33
N GLN A 35 -5.07 -8.63 17.65
CA GLN A 35 -4.84 -8.69 16.20
C GLN A 35 -3.43 -9.17 15.81
N PHE A 36 -2.52 -9.37 16.76
CA PHE A 36 -1.19 -9.93 16.49
C PHE A 36 -0.74 -10.92 17.56
N SER A 37 -0.43 -12.15 17.13
CA SER A 37 0.24 -13.16 17.97
C SER A 37 1.45 -12.54 18.66
N GLN A 38 1.59 -12.76 19.97
CA GLN A 38 2.74 -12.20 20.65
C GLN A 38 4.05 -12.84 20.17
N SER A 39 5.09 -12.03 19.92
CA SER A 39 6.41 -12.59 19.62
C SER A 39 7.04 -13.07 20.93
N PHE A 40 7.76 -14.18 20.87
CA PHE A 40 8.43 -14.79 22.03
C PHE A 40 9.33 -13.78 22.78
N ALA A 41 10.02 -12.92 22.05
CA ALA A 41 10.88 -11.89 22.61
C ALA A 41 10.11 -10.81 23.40
N THR A 42 8.87 -10.46 23.02
CA THR A 42 8.03 -9.56 23.82
C THR A 42 7.61 -10.21 25.13
N PHE A 43 7.26 -11.50 25.10
CA PHE A 43 6.88 -12.26 26.30
C PHE A 43 8.03 -12.37 27.30
N SER A 44 9.24 -12.71 26.83
CA SER A 44 10.44 -12.74 27.68
C SER A 44 10.76 -11.38 28.30
N THR A 45 10.63 -10.28 27.54
CA THR A 45 10.87 -8.92 28.03
C THR A 45 9.89 -8.53 29.15
N GLN A 46 8.60 -8.87 28.99
CA GLN A 46 7.57 -8.63 30.00
C GLN A 46 7.79 -9.47 31.27
N ALA A 47 8.17 -10.75 31.12
CA ALA A 47 8.49 -11.62 32.25
C ALA A 47 9.70 -11.10 33.05
N LEU A 48 10.78 -10.66 32.38
CA LEU A 48 11.96 -10.09 33.04
C LEU A 48 11.65 -8.80 33.81
N GLN A 49 10.75 -7.96 33.29
CA GLN A 49 10.29 -6.76 33.99
C GLN A 49 9.41 -7.08 35.20
N THR A 50 8.58 -8.13 35.12
CA THR A 50 7.80 -8.62 36.26
C THR A 50 8.72 -9.14 37.37
N MET A 51 9.92 -9.61 37.01
CA MET A 51 11.00 -9.96 37.94
C MET A 51 11.83 -8.76 38.44
N GLY A 52 11.45 -7.51 38.09
CA GLY A 52 12.12 -6.29 38.56
C GLY A 52 13.37 -5.89 37.76
N ILE A 53 13.67 -6.55 36.64
CA ILE A 53 14.83 -6.21 35.80
C ILE A 53 14.45 -5.06 34.86
N ASN A 54 15.14 -3.92 34.99
CA ASN A 54 14.90 -2.76 34.12
C ASN A 54 15.51 -2.98 32.73
N THR A 55 14.72 -3.52 31.80
CA THR A 55 15.12 -3.75 30.41
C THR A 55 14.89 -2.54 29.50
N THR A 56 14.20 -1.49 29.98
CA THR A 56 13.73 -0.37 29.13
C THR A 56 14.89 0.45 28.53
N VAL A 57 15.90 0.79 29.34
CA VAL A 57 17.04 1.61 28.91
C VAL A 57 17.93 0.86 27.91
N GLY A 58 18.24 -0.42 28.20
CA GLY A 58 19.06 -1.24 27.30
C GLY A 58 18.37 -1.50 25.95
N ASN A 59 17.06 -1.74 25.99
CA ASN A 59 16.25 -1.96 24.80
C ASN A 59 16.16 -0.72 23.89
N ASN A 60 16.00 0.47 24.48
CA ASN A 60 15.98 1.72 23.72
C ASN A 60 17.33 2.02 23.09
N ASN A 61 18.43 1.80 23.83
CA ASN A 61 19.79 1.98 23.28
C ASN A 61 20.06 1.01 22.12
N ALA A 62 19.68 -0.25 22.27
CA ALA A 62 19.79 -1.25 21.20
C ALA A 62 18.96 -0.85 19.96
N ALA A 63 17.75 -0.32 20.14
CA ALA A 63 16.93 0.16 19.03
C ALA A 63 17.60 1.32 18.27
N ILE A 64 18.22 2.27 18.97
CA ILE A 64 18.95 3.40 18.36
C ILE A 64 20.19 2.91 17.58
N GLU A 65 20.93 1.94 18.14
CA GLU A 65 22.06 1.32 17.43
C GLU A 65 21.61 0.59 16.17
N VAL A 66 20.53 -0.20 16.26
CA VAL A 66 19.94 -0.88 15.11
C VAL A 66 19.52 0.15 14.06
N ILE A 67 18.82 1.23 14.42
CA ILE A 67 18.42 2.30 13.50
C ILE A 67 19.65 2.94 12.83
N SER A 68 20.75 3.12 13.57
CA SER A 68 22.01 3.64 13.03
C SER A 68 22.62 2.70 11.99
N ILE A 69 22.50 1.38 12.18
CA ILE A 69 22.89 0.37 11.19
C ILE A 69 21.95 0.40 9.98
N LEU A 70 20.63 0.51 10.20
CA LEU A 70 19.64 0.62 9.12
C LEU A 70 19.89 1.87 8.25
N ARG A 71 20.34 2.98 8.84
CA ARG A 71 20.75 4.18 8.09
C ARG A 71 21.86 3.88 7.09
N ARG A 72 22.84 3.06 7.46
CA ARG A 72 23.90 2.63 6.52
C ARG A 72 23.35 1.69 5.45
N ALA A 73 22.33 0.89 5.76
CA ALA A 73 21.68 0.00 4.80
C ALA A 73 20.93 0.74 3.68
N LEU A 74 20.58 2.02 3.85
CA LEU A 74 20.01 2.86 2.78
C LEU A 74 20.98 3.10 1.61
N SER A 75 22.30 2.89 1.81
CA SER A 75 23.30 2.98 0.73
C SER A 75 23.43 1.70 -0.12
N GLN A 76 22.65 0.67 0.18
CA GLN A 76 22.70 -0.64 -0.47
C GLN A 76 21.90 -0.65 -1.80
N PRO A 77 22.03 -1.70 -2.63
CA PRO A 77 21.23 -1.86 -3.86
C PRO A 77 19.72 -1.76 -3.61
N ALA A 78 18.96 -1.48 -4.67
CA ALA A 78 17.51 -1.28 -4.57
C ALA A 78 16.78 -2.45 -3.91
N SER A 79 17.16 -3.70 -4.24
CA SER A 79 16.59 -4.92 -3.63
C SER A 79 16.68 -4.92 -2.09
N THR A 80 17.82 -4.49 -1.54
CA THR A 80 18.02 -4.37 -0.09
C THR A 80 17.21 -3.23 0.51
N ARG A 81 17.12 -2.09 -0.19
CA ARG A 81 16.28 -0.96 0.23
C ARG A 81 14.80 -1.31 0.25
N SER A 82 14.31 -2.04 -0.74
CA SER A 82 12.96 -2.58 -0.79
C SER A 82 12.62 -3.39 0.46
N LEU A 83 13.50 -4.32 0.82
CA LEU A 83 13.35 -5.13 2.04
C LEU A 83 13.39 -4.26 3.31
N LEU A 84 14.27 -3.25 3.33
CA LEU A 84 14.39 -2.32 4.44
C LEU A 84 13.10 -1.52 4.65
N TYR A 85 12.53 -0.92 3.60
CA TYR A 85 11.32 -0.12 3.67
C TYR A 85 10.13 -0.93 4.18
N LYS A 86 9.93 -2.13 3.64
CA LYS A 86 8.90 -3.05 4.12
C LYS A 86 9.12 -3.43 5.59
N GLY A 87 10.34 -3.77 5.96
CA GLY A 87 10.70 -4.13 7.33
C GLY A 87 10.50 -3.01 8.35
N ILE A 88 10.84 -1.77 7.98
CA ILE A 88 10.63 -0.58 8.80
C ILE A 88 9.15 -0.39 9.09
N VAL A 89 8.29 -0.51 8.07
CA VAL A 89 6.83 -0.42 8.23
C VAL A 89 6.32 -1.53 9.16
N GLU A 90 6.77 -2.77 8.97
CA GLU A 90 6.37 -3.89 9.85
C GLU A 90 6.83 -3.71 11.30
N ALA A 91 8.03 -3.14 11.53
CA ALA A 91 8.53 -2.82 12.86
C ALA A 91 7.72 -1.69 13.51
N ALA A 92 7.38 -0.65 12.75
CA ALA A 92 6.56 0.48 13.23
C ALA A 92 5.14 0.05 13.62
N TYR A 93 4.50 -0.83 12.83
CA TYR A 93 3.20 -1.40 13.20
C TYR A 93 3.25 -2.24 14.49
N ALA A 94 4.39 -2.89 14.77
CA ALA A 94 4.55 -3.68 15.99
C ALA A 94 4.92 -2.84 17.22
N ASN A 95 5.56 -1.70 17.00
CA ASN A 95 6.12 -0.86 18.06
C ASN A 95 6.00 0.63 17.70
N GLU A 96 4.93 1.26 18.19
CA GLU A 96 4.61 2.67 17.92
C GLU A 96 5.70 3.65 18.44
N ASN A 97 6.51 3.26 19.43
CA ASN A 97 7.60 4.10 19.95
C ASN A 97 8.72 4.34 18.94
N LEU A 98 8.81 3.50 17.90
CA LEU A 98 9.82 3.63 16.85
C LEU A 98 9.39 4.55 15.71
N VAL A 99 8.09 4.87 15.62
CA VAL A 99 7.52 5.60 14.48
C VAL A 99 8.29 6.89 14.21
N ASP A 100 8.63 7.65 15.24
CA ASP A 100 9.26 8.96 15.07
C ASP A 100 10.71 8.82 14.59
N ALA A 101 11.49 7.92 15.20
CA ALA A 101 12.87 7.68 14.78
C ALA A 101 12.96 7.08 13.36
N LEU A 102 12.01 6.21 13.00
CA LEU A 102 11.93 5.61 11.68
C LEU A 102 11.42 6.59 10.62
N LEU A 103 10.48 7.48 10.98
CA LEU A 103 10.01 8.55 10.11
C LEU A 103 11.14 9.54 9.84
N ASP A 104 11.95 9.90 10.85
CA ASP A 104 13.10 10.79 10.70
C ASP A 104 14.13 10.19 9.74
N LEU A 105 14.44 8.91 9.94
CA LEU A 105 15.35 8.15 9.10
C LEU A 105 14.92 8.17 7.63
N LEU A 106 13.66 7.81 7.34
CA LEU A 106 13.17 7.74 5.97
C LEU A 106 12.89 9.12 5.37
N CYS A 107 12.47 10.10 6.17
CA CYS A 107 12.28 11.47 5.72
C CYS A 107 13.61 12.11 5.32
N THR A 108 14.68 11.89 6.10
CA THR A 108 16.04 12.33 5.75
C THR A 108 16.51 11.69 4.45
N HIS A 109 16.22 10.40 4.25
CA HIS A 109 16.54 9.71 3.00
C HIS A 109 15.75 10.29 1.81
N LEU A 110 14.43 10.45 1.97
CA LEU A 110 13.55 11.05 0.96
C LEU A 110 14.00 12.47 0.58
N ALA A 111 14.42 13.28 1.55
CA ALA A 111 14.97 14.62 1.32
C ALA A 111 16.23 14.62 0.43
N SER A 112 17.01 13.55 0.47
CA SER A 112 18.25 13.40 -0.30
C SER A 112 18.05 12.75 -1.68
N THR A 113 16.82 12.39 -2.03
CA THR A 113 16.52 11.77 -3.33
C THR A 113 16.69 12.78 -4.47
N ALA A 114 17.17 12.28 -5.61
CA ALA A 114 17.37 13.09 -6.79
C ALA A 114 16.04 13.45 -7.46
N PRO A 115 15.97 14.55 -8.24
CA PRO A 115 14.80 14.86 -9.07
C PRO A 115 14.43 13.69 -9.97
N ILE A 116 13.12 13.49 -10.19
CA ILE A 116 12.59 12.39 -10.99
C ILE A 116 13.15 12.49 -12.42
N SER A 117 13.98 11.53 -12.78
CA SER A 117 14.56 11.38 -14.12
C SER A 117 14.99 9.94 -14.32
N ARG A 118 15.02 9.50 -15.57
CA ARG A 118 15.40 8.12 -15.91
C ARG A 118 16.83 7.80 -15.45
N GLU A 119 17.76 8.74 -15.64
CA GLU A 119 19.18 8.60 -15.31
C GLU A 119 19.42 8.48 -13.81
N ALA A 120 18.61 9.15 -12.99
CA ALA A 120 18.75 9.12 -11.54
C ALA A 120 18.23 7.81 -10.92
N TYR A 121 17.25 7.17 -11.56
CA TYR A 121 16.52 6.04 -10.98
C TYR A 121 16.74 4.71 -11.68
N VAL A 122 17.29 4.66 -12.90
CA VAL A 122 17.50 3.42 -13.64
C VAL A 122 18.90 3.36 -14.25
N GLU A 123 19.61 2.28 -13.95
CA GLU A 123 20.87 1.93 -14.61
C GLU A 123 20.64 0.72 -15.52
N SER A 124 21.06 0.83 -16.77
CA SER A 124 20.92 -0.25 -17.75
C SER A 124 22.26 -0.48 -18.44
N THR A 125 22.71 -1.73 -18.38
CA THR A 125 23.91 -2.23 -19.06
C THR A 125 23.52 -3.12 -20.22
N LYS A 126 24.50 -3.65 -20.97
CA LYS A 126 24.22 -4.60 -22.08
C LYS A 126 23.48 -5.85 -21.61
N THR A 127 23.69 -6.28 -20.37
CA THR A 127 23.22 -7.58 -19.84
C THR A 127 22.15 -7.46 -18.76
N SER A 128 22.05 -6.31 -18.09
CA SER A 128 21.12 -6.12 -16.97
C SER A 128 20.50 -4.72 -16.97
N THR A 129 19.32 -4.61 -16.39
CA THR A 129 18.67 -3.33 -16.09
C THR A 129 18.24 -3.38 -14.64
N VAL A 130 18.70 -2.42 -13.85
CA VAL A 130 18.51 -2.36 -12.40
C VAL A 130 17.92 -1.02 -12.00
N LEU A 131 17.02 -1.07 -11.03
CA LEU A 131 16.52 0.12 -10.38
C LEU A 131 17.56 0.63 -9.38
N LEU A 132 17.78 1.94 -9.35
CA LEU A 132 18.72 2.59 -8.45
C LEU A 132 18.10 3.05 -7.16
N GLU A 133 16.78 3.27 -7.08
CA GLU A 133 16.04 3.61 -5.87
C GLU A 133 14.59 3.18 -6.07
N PRO A 134 14.04 2.27 -5.23
CA PRO A 134 12.63 1.91 -5.28
C PRO A 134 11.78 3.03 -4.66
N LEU A 135 11.75 4.17 -5.36
CA LEU A 135 11.08 5.39 -4.91
C LEU A 135 9.62 5.18 -4.50
N PRO A 136 8.80 4.40 -5.23
CA PRO A 136 7.43 4.12 -4.80
C PRO A 136 7.35 3.44 -3.43
N GLU A 137 8.26 2.51 -3.14
CA GLU A 137 8.30 1.79 -1.86
C GLU A 137 8.76 2.68 -0.71
N LEU A 138 9.73 3.58 -0.97
CA LEU A 138 10.14 4.60 -0.02
C LEU A 138 8.97 5.51 0.36
N ILE A 139 8.25 6.03 -0.63
CA ILE A 139 7.11 6.95 -0.40
C ILE A 139 5.99 6.22 0.32
N GLN A 140 5.70 4.97 -0.06
CA GLN A 140 4.67 4.19 0.64
C GLN A 140 5.06 4.03 2.12
N ALA A 141 6.31 3.66 2.40
CA ALA A 141 6.79 3.52 3.77
C ALA A 141 6.70 4.85 4.57
N VAL A 142 7.16 5.96 4.00
CA VAL A 142 7.03 7.29 4.63
C VAL A 142 5.57 7.65 4.84
N SER A 143 4.69 7.42 3.86
CA SER A 143 3.26 7.67 3.97
C SER A 143 2.62 6.85 5.08
N VAL A 144 2.98 5.57 5.24
CA VAL A 144 2.47 4.75 6.36
C VAL A 144 2.94 5.31 7.70
N LEU A 145 4.21 5.68 7.82
CA LEU A 145 4.76 6.25 9.05
C LEU A 145 4.11 7.59 9.41
N ILE A 146 3.83 8.45 8.42
CA ILE A 146 3.05 9.69 8.61
C ILE A 146 1.68 9.34 9.21
N ARG A 147 0.95 8.38 8.63
CA ARG A 147 -0.37 7.96 9.14
C ARG A 147 -0.30 7.44 10.58
N LEU A 148 0.70 6.61 10.88
CA LEU A 148 0.93 6.10 12.24
C LEU A 148 1.25 7.22 13.22
N ALA A 149 2.07 8.20 12.82
CA ALA A 149 2.41 9.36 13.64
C ALA A 149 1.18 10.24 13.90
N ILE A 150 0.39 10.57 12.88
CA ILE A 150 -0.87 11.34 13.01
C ILE A 150 -1.85 10.61 13.94
N HIS A 151 -2.00 9.30 13.79
CA HIS A 151 -2.86 8.52 14.67
C HIS A 151 -2.38 8.55 16.13
N ALA A 152 -1.07 8.43 16.37
CA ALA A 152 -0.51 8.51 17.72
C ALA A 152 -0.68 9.91 18.34
N LEU A 153 -0.58 10.98 17.54
CA LEU A 153 -0.85 12.36 17.95
C LEU A 153 -2.31 12.57 18.38
N ARG A 154 -3.28 12.06 17.60
CA ARG A 154 -4.71 12.16 17.92
C ARG A 154 -5.08 11.49 19.25
N ASN A 155 -4.33 10.49 19.69
CA ASN A 155 -4.53 9.80 20.97
C ASN A 155 -3.82 10.47 22.16
N THR A 156 -3.02 11.51 21.92
CA THR A 156 -2.28 12.22 22.97
C THR A 156 -2.89 13.61 23.15
N SER A 157 -3.89 13.70 24.03
CA SER A 157 -4.60 14.96 24.36
C SER A 157 -3.71 15.91 25.18
N THR A 158 -2.71 16.53 24.56
CA THR A 158 -1.92 17.61 25.20
C THR A 158 -1.74 18.77 24.22
N GLN A 159 -2.18 19.97 24.61
CA GLN A 159 -2.17 21.22 23.84
C GLN A 159 -0.76 21.81 23.56
N ILE A 160 0.28 20.98 23.47
CA ILE A 160 1.65 21.44 23.18
C ILE A 160 1.94 21.03 21.75
N VAL A 161 2.25 22.01 20.88
CA VAL A 161 2.79 21.75 19.52
C VAL A 161 4.03 20.89 19.70
N SER A 162 3.89 19.61 19.39
CA SER A 162 4.94 18.65 19.69
C SER A 162 6.00 18.73 18.59
N PRO A 163 7.29 18.47 18.89
CA PRO A 163 8.31 18.33 17.84
C PRO A 163 7.94 17.25 16.79
N ARG A 164 7.05 16.32 17.17
CA ARG A 164 6.47 15.28 16.31
C ARG A 164 5.56 15.86 15.22
N ASP A 165 4.81 16.93 15.51
CA ASP A 165 3.99 17.63 14.51
C ASP A 165 4.86 18.30 13.43
N ALA A 166 5.96 18.92 13.83
CA ALA A 166 6.91 19.55 12.90
C ALA A 166 7.58 18.51 11.98
N GLN A 167 7.90 17.34 12.52
CA GLN A 167 8.47 16.23 11.76
C GLN A 167 7.46 15.68 10.73
N VAL A 168 6.21 15.46 11.14
CA VAL A 168 5.14 15.03 10.25
C VAL A 168 4.91 16.07 9.14
N ALA A 169 4.80 17.35 9.49
CA ALA A 169 4.64 18.43 8.51
C ALA A 169 5.80 18.49 7.51
N THR A 170 7.04 18.28 7.98
CA THR A 170 8.21 18.20 7.11
C THR A 170 8.10 17.03 6.14
N ALA A 171 7.78 15.83 6.62
CA ALA A 171 7.62 14.65 5.78
C ALA A 171 6.50 14.80 4.74
N VAL A 172 5.36 15.38 5.14
CA VAL A 172 4.25 15.74 4.23
C VAL A 172 4.75 16.73 3.16
N ALA A 173 5.47 17.79 3.54
CA ALA A 173 6.02 18.74 2.58
C ALA A 173 7.03 18.14 1.59
N HIS A 174 7.77 17.09 2.00
CA HIS A 174 8.63 16.33 1.08
C HIS A 174 7.83 15.57 0.03
N ILE A 175 6.75 14.89 0.42
CA ILE A 175 5.88 14.18 -0.52
C ILE A 175 5.11 15.18 -1.39
N GLU A 176 4.65 16.30 -0.82
CA GLU A 176 3.95 17.34 -1.55
C GLU A 176 4.80 17.91 -2.70
N ARG A 177 6.08 18.21 -2.46
CA ARG A 177 6.99 18.63 -3.53
C ARG A 177 7.11 17.60 -4.65
N LEU A 178 7.00 16.31 -4.32
CA LEU A 178 7.03 15.25 -5.31
C LEU A 178 5.71 15.17 -6.10
N ILE A 179 4.58 15.38 -5.44
CA ILE A 179 3.25 15.46 -6.07
C ILE A 179 3.24 16.60 -7.09
N GLU A 180 3.71 17.79 -6.71
CA GLU A 180 3.83 18.93 -7.62
C GLU A 180 4.77 18.60 -8.79
N SER A 181 5.95 18.02 -8.53
CA SER A 181 6.87 17.60 -9.57
C SER A 181 6.25 16.59 -10.55
N VAL A 182 5.49 15.60 -10.06
CA VAL A 182 4.83 14.61 -10.93
C VAL A 182 3.70 15.23 -11.76
N ARG A 183 2.97 16.19 -11.18
CA ARG A 183 1.87 16.85 -11.88
C ARG A 183 2.38 17.73 -13.03
N ASP A 184 3.46 18.44 -12.77
CA ASP A 184 4.03 19.43 -13.67
C ASP A 184 4.84 18.82 -14.82
N ASN A 185 5.31 17.57 -14.69
CA ASN A 185 6.08 16.88 -15.72
C ASN A 185 5.24 15.81 -16.43
N ASP A 186 5.04 15.98 -17.74
CA ASP A 186 4.34 15.00 -18.56
C ASP A 186 5.25 13.91 -19.14
N VAL A 187 4.70 13.04 -20.00
CA VAL A 187 5.46 11.96 -20.63
C VAL A 187 6.59 12.47 -21.56
N HIS A 188 6.46 13.68 -22.11
CA HIS A 188 7.50 14.31 -22.93
C HIS A 188 8.62 14.86 -22.07
N ASP A 189 8.29 15.56 -20.98
CA ASP A 189 9.27 16.09 -20.02
C ASP A 189 10.11 14.96 -19.42
N LEU A 190 9.46 13.83 -19.13
CA LEU A 190 10.08 12.62 -18.58
C LEU A 190 10.74 11.73 -19.64
N GLN A 191 10.69 12.11 -20.92
CA GLN A 191 11.28 11.39 -22.05
C GLN A 191 10.82 9.92 -22.17
N VAL A 192 9.55 9.66 -21.84
CA VAL A 192 8.90 8.34 -21.93
C VAL A 192 7.67 8.38 -22.83
N ASP A 193 7.67 9.28 -23.82
CA ASP A 193 6.59 9.47 -24.77
C ASP A 193 6.60 8.45 -25.94
N LYS A 194 5.71 8.65 -26.92
CA LYS A 194 5.54 7.77 -28.08
C LYS A 194 6.75 7.71 -29.03
N LEU A 195 7.70 8.63 -28.93
CA LEU A 195 8.96 8.64 -29.69
C LEU A 195 10.06 7.87 -28.96
N SER A 196 9.92 7.64 -27.64
CA SER A 196 10.90 6.91 -26.86
C SER A 196 11.04 5.44 -27.29
N ASP A 197 12.25 4.92 -27.14
CA ASP A 197 12.56 3.51 -27.36
C ASP A 197 12.02 2.68 -26.18
N PHE A 198 11.29 1.61 -26.49
CA PHE A 198 10.81 0.59 -25.53
C PHE A 198 11.15 -0.83 -26.02
N SER A 199 12.10 -0.94 -26.95
CA SER A 199 12.59 -2.20 -27.50
C SER A 199 13.41 -2.97 -26.47
N THR A 200 13.95 -4.13 -26.89
CA THR A 200 14.90 -4.89 -26.07
C THR A 200 16.29 -4.28 -26.03
N SER A 201 16.52 -3.08 -26.57
CA SER A 201 17.80 -2.38 -26.45
C SER A 201 18.10 -2.01 -24.99
N THR A 202 19.34 -1.63 -24.69
CA THR A 202 19.70 -1.11 -23.36
C THR A 202 18.86 0.09 -22.97
N MET A 203 18.57 0.97 -23.93
CA MET A 203 17.76 2.16 -23.71
C MET A 203 16.28 1.81 -23.52
N GLY A 204 15.75 0.95 -24.40
CA GLY A 204 14.36 0.51 -24.33
C GLY A 204 14.01 -0.20 -23.02
N ARG A 205 14.91 -1.03 -22.50
CA ARG A 205 14.74 -1.65 -21.18
C ARG A 205 14.78 -0.63 -20.04
N ALA A 206 15.64 0.39 -20.12
CA ALA A 206 15.73 1.43 -19.10
C ALA A 206 14.46 2.28 -19.05
N ASN A 207 13.93 2.67 -20.22
CA ASN A 207 12.68 3.41 -20.34
C ASN A 207 11.50 2.59 -19.82
N LEU A 208 11.45 1.29 -20.12
CA LEU A 208 10.41 0.41 -19.59
C LEU A 208 10.47 0.29 -18.06
N ALA A 209 11.66 0.13 -17.49
CA ALA A 209 11.85 0.06 -16.04
C ALA A 209 11.44 1.39 -15.36
N PHE A 210 11.84 2.52 -15.94
CA PHE A 210 11.50 3.85 -15.44
C PHE A 210 9.99 4.11 -15.52
N ALA A 211 9.35 3.83 -16.65
CA ALA A 211 7.90 3.96 -16.82
C ALA A 211 7.11 3.07 -15.84
N THR A 212 7.58 1.84 -15.59
CA THR A 212 6.95 0.93 -14.62
C THR A 212 7.08 1.46 -13.19
N MET A 213 8.23 2.04 -12.84
CA MET A 213 8.41 2.73 -11.56
C MET A 213 7.49 3.94 -11.44
N LEU A 214 7.34 4.77 -12.49
CA LEU A 214 6.44 5.92 -12.50
C LEU A 214 4.98 5.53 -12.30
N ILE A 215 4.51 4.46 -12.95
CA ILE A 215 3.15 3.94 -12.72
C ILE A 215 2.95 3.59 -11.25
N SER A 216 3.90 2.86 -10.65
CA SER A 216 3.86 2.50 -9.23
C SER A 216 3.95 3.72 -8.32
N LEU A 217 4.71 4.75 -8.72
CA LEU A 217 4.80 6.02 -8.01
C LEU A 217 3.44 6.72 -7.97
N TYR A 218 2.76 6.83 -9.12
CA TYR A 218 1.43 7.43 -9.20
C TYR A 218 0.43 6.69 -8.31
N ASP A 219 0.47 5.35 -8.29
CA ASP A 219 -0.39 4.53 -7.42
C ASP A 219 -0.20 4.83 -5.92
N VAL A 220 1.05 4.97 -5.48
CA VAL A 220 1.37 5.28 -4.10
C VAL A 220 0.99 6.72 -3.72
N LEU A 221 1.15 7.68 -4.64
CA LEU A 221 0.76 9.07 -4.39
C LEU A 221 -0.76 9.25 -4.27
N VAL A 222 -1.54 8.50 -5.06
CA VAL A 222 -3.01 8.44 -4.91
C VAL A 222 -3.38 7.91 -3.53
N GLU A 223 -2.76 6.81 -3.08
CA GLU A 223 -2.97 6.28 -1.73
C GLU A 223 -2.53 7.28 -0.63
N HIS A 224 -1.43 8.01 -0.84
CA HIS A 224 -0.98 9.03 0.11
C HIS A 224 -2.00 10.16 0.26
N LEU A 225 -2.40 10.78 -0.86
CA LEU A 225 -3.35 11.89 -0.88
C LEU A 225 -4.71 11.51 -0.31
N TRP A 226 -5.17 10.29 -0.54
CA TRP A 226 -6.42 9.79 0.02
C TRP A 226 -6.44 9.86 1.56
N HIS A 227 -5.34 9.51 2.21
CA HIS A 227 -5.28 9.44 3.67
C HIS A 227 -4.71 10.67 4.37
N VAL A 228 -3.79 11.39 3.70
CA VAL A 228 -3.04 12.50 4.31
C VAL A 228 -3.46 13.85 3.73
N GLY A 229 -3.97 13.88 2.49
CA GLY A 229 -4.41 15.10 1.82
C GLY A 229 -5.84 15.52 2.13
N ASP A 230 -6.57 14.76 2.95
CA ASP A 230 -8.00 14.95 3.23
C ASP A 230 -8.84 15.13 1.95
N ALA A 231 -8.62 14.26 0.96
CA ALA A 231 -9.19 14.39 -0.38
C ALA A 231 -10.73 14.44 -0.44
N LEU A 232 -11.40 13.91 0.59
CA LEU A 232 -12.86 13.96 0.74
C LEU A 232 -13.39 15.35 1.17
N LEU A 233 -12.52 16.21 1.72
CA LEU A 233 -12.86 17.53 2.25
C LEU A 233 -12.20 18.68 1.47
N ARG A 234 -11.10 18.39 0.78
CA ARG A 234 -10.29 19.39 0.10
C ARG A 234 -10.32 19.19 -1.41
N LYS A 235 -10.97 20.11 -2.10
CA LYS A 235 -11.02 20.15 -3.57
C LYS A 235 -9.64 20.09 -4.23
N ASP A 236 -8.68 20.87 -3.73
CA ASP A 236 -7.28 20.84 -4.19
C ASP A 236 -6.66 19.42 -4.13
N ALA A 237 -6.93 18.67 -3.06
CA ALA A 237 -6.41 17.31 -2.93
C ALA A 237 -7.12 16.31 -3.86
N ALA A 238 -8.44 16.47 -4.05
CA ALA A 238 -9.20 15.68 -5.03
C ALA A 238 -8.71 15.94 -6.47
N GLU A 239 -8.48 17.20 -6.84
CA GLU A 239 -7.94 17.60 -8.14
C GLU A 239 -6.52 17.07 -8.35
N LYS A 240 -5.67 17.08 -7.31
CA LYS A 240 -4.34 16.45 -7.35
C LYS A 240 -4.43 14.96 -7.66
N ILE A 241 -5.31 14.22 -6.98
CA ILE A 241 -5.54 12.79 -7.27
C ILE A 241 -5.97 12.58 -8.73
N ALA A 242 -6.94 13.36 -9.20
CA ALA A 242 -7.42 13.28 -10.58
C ALA A 242 -6.29 13.56 -11.60
N SER A 243 -5.45 14.56 -11.34
CA SER A 243 -4.32 14.90 -12.20
C SER A 243 -3.26 13.78 -12.26
N ILE A 244 -2.94 13.15 -11.13
CA ILE A 244 -1.99 12.03 -11.06
C ILE A 244 -2.52 10.82 -11.83
N LEU A 245 -3.81 10.51 -11.67
CA LEU A 245 -4.45 9.42 -12.42
C LEU A 245 -4.45 9.69 -13.93
N ARG A 246 -4.67 10.93 -14.36
CA ARG A 246 -4.52 11.31 -15.77
C ARG A 246 -3.11 11.07 -16.30
N ARG A 247 -2.07 11.48 -15.56
CA ARG A 247 -0.66 11.21 -15.92
C ARG A 247 -0.37 9.72 -16.02
N LYS A 248 -0.94 8.94 -15.10
CA LYS A 248 -0.85 7.48 -15.14
C LYS A 248 -1.49 6.89 -16.41
N ASP A 249 -2.65 7.37 -16.80
CA ASP A 249 -3.34 6.90 -18.00
C ASP A 249 -2.60 7.29 -19.28
N GLU A 250 -2.10 8.52 -19.37
CA GLU A 250 -1.22 8.99 -20.46
C GLU A 250 -0.04 8.02 -20.67
N LEU A 251 0.66 7.66 -19.58
CA LEU A 251 1.80 6.74 -19.63
C LEU A 251 1.38 5.30 -19.97
N ASN A 252 0.26 4.82 -19.42
CA ASN A 252 -0.28 3.50 -19.74
C ASN A 252 -0.62 3.38 -21.23
N ASP A 253 -1.15 4.42 -21.84
CA ASP A 253 -1.51 4.41 -23.26
C ASP A 253 -0.27 4.40 -24.16
N VAL A 254 0.80 5.12 -23.78
CA VAL A 254 2.10 4.99 -24.45
C VAL A 254 2.59 3.53 -24.39
N LEU A 255 2.56 2.91 -23.21
CA LEU A 255 3.03 1.53 -23.04
C LEU A 255 2.16 0.52 -23.80
N LYS A 256 0.83 0.67 -23.80
CA LYS A 256 -0.09 -0.18 -24.58
C LYS A 256 0.22 -0.11 -26.07
N GLU A 257 0.40 1.08 -26.63
CA GLU A 257 0.71 1.27 -28.05
C GLU A 257 2.06 0.63 -28.43
N LYS A 258 3.07 0.77 -27.56
CA LYS A 258 4.41 0.23 -27.79
C LYS A 258 4.47 -1.29 -27.63
N MET A 259 3.73 -1.85 -26.67
CA MET A 259 3.69 -3.30 -26.42
C MET A 259 2.83 -4.05 -27.44
N ALA A 260 1.77 -3.43 -27.98
CA ALA A 260 0.96 -4.01 -29.05
C ALA A 260 1.79 -4.31 -30.32
N LYS A 261 2.66 -3.37 -30.71
CA LYS A 261 3.59 -3.51 -31.85
C LYS A 261 4.62 -4.64 -31.68
N LYS A 262 4.86 -5.09 -30.44
CA LYS A 262 5.83 -6.18 -30.13
C LYS A 262 5.23 -7.58 -30.29
N LYS A 263 3.89 -7.73 -30.21
CA LYS A 263 3.23 -9.04 -30.31
C LYS A 263 3.37 -9.67 -31.71
N GLU A 264 3.71 -8.86 -32.71
CA GLU A 264 3.94 -9.26 -34.10
C GLU A 264 5.38 -9.70 -34.41
N SER A 265 6.34 -9.48 -33.49
CA SER A 265 7.77 -9.76 -33.70
C SER A 265 8.37 -10.63 -32.58
N LYS A 266 8.09 -11.94 -32.61
CA LYS A 266 8.68 -12.91 -31.68
C LYS A 266 10.04 -13.43 -32.19
N VAL A 267 11.15 -12.96 -31.62
CA VAL A 267 12.31 -13.77 -31.14
C VAL A 267 13.12 -12.88 -30.19
N GLY A 268 13.23 -13.24 -28.91
CA GLY A 268 14.14 -12.54 -28.00
C GLY A 268 14.19 -13.15 -26.60
N LYS A 269 15.41 -13.44 -26.11
CA LYS A 269 15.69 -13.91 -24.75
C LYS A 269 15.03 -13.00 -23.70
N VAL A 270 14.36 -13.61 -22.72
CA VAL A 270 13.81 -12.92 -21.55
C VAL A 270 14.97 -12.42 -20.69
N ILE A 271 15.28 -11.13 -20.80
CA ILE A 271 16.18 -10.44 -19.86
C ILE A 271 15.31 -10.02 -18.68
N SER A 272 15.64 -10.47 -17.47
CA SER A 272 14.91 -10.11 -16.26
C SER A 272 15.08 -8.62 -15.99
N VAL A 273 13.96 -7.88 -16.00
CA VAL A 273 13.92 -6.52 -15.47
C VAL A 273 13.32 -6.64 -14.08
N ALA A 274 14.11 -6.33 -13.06
CA ALA A 274 13.60 -6.25 -11.70
C ALA A 274 12.67 -5.03 -11.63
N MET A 275 11.37 -5.27 -11.66
CA MET A 275 10.36 -4.22 -11.61
C MET A 275 9.99 -3.91 -10.17
N CYS A 276 9.89 -2.62 -9.85
CA CYS A 276 9.22 -2.19 -8.62
C CYS A 276 7.74 -2.57 -8.74
N CYS A 277 7.21 -3.25 -7.72
CA CYS A 277 5.82 -3.66 -7.67
C CYS A 277 5.28 -3.31 -6.29
N VAL A 278 4.61 -2.17 -6.21
CA VAL A 278 3.94 -1.72 -5.00
C VAL A 278 2.44 -1.98 -5.14
N TYR A 279 1.86 -2.53 -4.09
CA TYR A 279 0.41 -2.70 -3.98
C TYR A 279 -0.12 -1.67 -2.98
N PRO A 280 -1.19 -0.93 -3.32
CA PRO A 280 -1.92 -0.17 -2.33
C PRO A 280 -2.37 -1.06 -1.17
N GLN A 281 -2.51 -0.50 0.04
CA GLN A 281 -2.96 -1.29 1.18
C GLN A 281 -4.37 -1.83 0.94
N LEU A 282 -4.59 -3.09 1.31
CA LEU A 282 -5.89 -3.76 1.18
C LEU A 282 -7.03 -2.94 1.81
N GLN A 283 -6.78 -2.35 2.98
CA GLN A 283 -7.78 -1.51 3.65
C GLN A 283 -8.07 -0.23 2.88
N THR A 284 -7.07 0.39 2.25
CA THR A 284 -7.24 1.60 1.42
C THR A 284 -8.21 1.33 0.27
N VAL A 285 -7.96 0.24 -0.48
CA VAL A 285 -8.82 -0.15 -1.62
C VAL A 285 -10.24 -0.47 -1.15
N SER A 286 -10.36 -1.20 -0.04
CA SER A 286 -11.67 -1.53 0.57
C SER A 286 -12.42 -0.27 0.99
N LEU A 287 -11.72 0.68 1.60
CA LEU A 287 -12.28 1.94 2.08
C LEU A 287 -12.75 2.82 0.91
N MET A 288 -11.93 3.00 -0.12
CA MET A 288 -12.31 3.77 -1.31
C MET A 288 -13.57 3.19 -1.97
N ILE A 289 -13.58 1.87 -2.22
CA ILE A 289 -14.77 1.20 -2.77
C ILE A 289 -15.98 1.41 -1.87
N SER A 290 -15.84 1.18 -0.57
CA SER A 290 -16.95 1.34 0.38
C SER A 290 -17.47 2.79 0.38
N ARG A 291 -16.58 3.78 0.39
CA ARG A 291 -16.95 5.21 0.38
C ARG A 291 -17.69 5.63 -0.89
N PHE A 292 -17.35 5.07 -2.04
CA PHE A 292 -18.05 5.40 -3.29
C PHE A 292 -19.35 4.63 -3.49
N THR A 293 -19.54 3.51 -2.78
CA THR A 293 -20.65 2.58 -3.02
C THR A 293 -21.70 2.62 -1.92
N GLN A 294 -21.33 2.76 -0.66
CA GLN A 294 -22.26 2.70 0.46
C GLN A 294 -23.08 3.99 0.57
N LYS A 295 -24.38 3.87 0.83
CA LYS A 295 -25.19 5.02 1.27
C LYS A 295 -24.62 5.60 2.55
N GLN A 296 -24.30 6.88 2.55
CA GLN A 296 -23.90 7.57 3.77
C GLN A 296 -25.11 7.70 4.70
N GLN A 297 -24.92 7.43 5.99
CA GLN A 297 -25.93 7.77 7.01
C GLN A 297 -25.76 9.26 7.34
N ASP A 298 -26.89 9.97 7.48
CA ASP A 298 -27.00 11.44 7.58
C ASP A 298 -26.17 12.11 8.70
N ASP A 299 -25.54 11.37 9.61
CA ASP A 299 -25.00 11.92 10.87
C ASP A 299 -23.47 11.90 11.06
N GLU A 300 -22.63 11.31 10.19
CA GLU A 300 -21.23 11.03 10.61
C GLU A 300 -20.04 11.46 9.72
N ASP A 301 -20.20 11.95 8.50
CA ASP A 301 -19.03 12.43 7.75
C ASP A 301 -19.27 13.82 7.14
N ASN A 302 -18.55 14.81 7.65
CA ASN A 302 -18.36 16.09 6.96
C ASN A 302 -17.60 15.76 5.66
N VAL A 303 -18.31 15.56 4.56
CA VAL A 303 -17.73 15.30 3.23
C VAL A 303 -18.20 16.37 2.26
N ASP A 304 -17.30 16.83 1.42
CA ASP A 304 -17.62 17.74 0.34
C ASP A 304 -18.14 16.94 -0.88
N GLU A 305 -19.38 17.22 -1.28
CA GLU A 305 -20.06 16.48 -2.36
C GLU A 305 -19.35 16.64 -3.71
N GLU A 306 -18.79 17.83 -3.99
CA GLU A 306 -18.01 18.07 -5.21
C GLU A 306 -16.74 17.22 -5.23
N CYS A 307 -16.07 17.10 -4.08
CA CYS A 307 -14.90 16.22 -3.92
C CYS A 307 -15.27 14.74 -4.15
N ILE A 308 -16.37 14.24 -3.56
CA ILE A 308 -16.83 12.86 -3.81
C ILE A 308 -17.08 12.64 -5.30
N MET A 309 -17.77 13.56 -5.98
CA MET A 309 -18.07 13.41 -7.40
C MET A 309 -16.80 13.31 -8.24
N VAL A 310 -15.85 14.22 -8.06
CA VAL A 310 -14.56 14.20 -8.77
C VAL A 310 -13.81 12.90 -8.51
N LEU A 311 -13.75 12.47 -7.25
CA LEU A 311 -13.05 11.24 -6.86
C LEU A 311 -13.77 9.99 -7.39
N ARG A 312 -15.10 9.98 -7.46
CA ARG A 312 -15.87 8.86 -8.02
C ARG A 312 -15.60 8.72 -9.51
N GLU A 313 -15.45 9.82 -10.25
CA GLU A 313 -15.13 9.76 -11.69
C GLU A 313 -13.74 9.17 -11.97
N CYS A 314 -12.73 9.50 -11.16
CA CYS A 314 -11.35 9.08 -11.42
C CYS A 314 -10.87 7.89 -10.56
N VAL A 315 -11.08 7.91 -9.25
CA VAL A 315 -10.54 6.93 -8.29
C VAL A 315 -11.34 5.64 -8.26
N PHE A 316 -12.64 5.67 -8.54
CA PHE A 316 -13.47 4.46 -8.45
C PHE A 316 -12.96 3.35 -9.38
N SER A 317 -12.71 3.68 -10.65
CA SER A 317 -12.17 2.74 -11.64
C SER A 317 -10.79 2.21 -11.22
N TRP A 318 -9.95 3.09 -10.68
CA TRP A 318 -8.63 2.76 -10.16
C TRP A 318 -8.71 1.76 -8.98
N ALA A 319 -9.63 2.00 -8.03
CA ALA A 319 -9.78 1.17 -6.84
C ALA A 319 -10.31 -0.24 -7.20
N VAL A 320 -11.28 -0.31 -8.12
CA VAL A 320 -11.79 -1.59 -8.66
C VAL A 320 -10.69 -2.39 -9.34
N GLN A 321 -9.91 -1.76 -10.24
CA GLN A 321 -8.81 -2.44 -10.93
C GLN A 321 -7.76 -2.97 -9.93
N TRP A 322 -7.47 -2.21 -8.88
CA TRP A 322 -6.57 -2.66 -7.83
C TRP A 322 -7.15 -3.77 -6.98
N ALA A 323 -8.46 -3.76 -6.69
CA ALA A 323 -9.12 -4.87 -6.00
C ALA A 323 -8.98 -6.18 -6.80
N ALA A 324 -9.20 -6.14 -8.12
CA ALA A 324 -9.02 -7.30 -9.00
C ALA A 324 -7.57 -7.80 -8.99
N LYS A 325 -6.59 -6.88 -9.12
CA LYS A 325 -5.16 -7.23 -9.08
C LYS A 325 -4.75 -7.85 -7.75
N ILE A 326 -5.13 -7.22 -6.63
CA ILE A 326 -4.82 -7.72 -5.28
C ILE A 326 -5.47 -9.09 -5.06
N ALA A 327 -6.71 -9.29 -5.52
CA ALA A 327 -7.40 -10.57 -5.39
C ALA A 327 -6.69 -11.72 -6.14
N SER A 328 -6.04 -11.43 -7.28
CA SER A 328 -5.34 -12.44 -8.07
C SER A 328 -4.09 -13.01 -7.36
N ASP A 329 -3.49 -12.24 -6.45
CA ASP A 329 -2.27 -12.62 -5.71
C ASP A 329 -2.37 -12.28 -4.20
N LEU A 330 -3.56 -12.44 -3.64
CA LEU A 330 -3.89 -11.95 -2.29
C LEU A 330 -2.96 -12.50 -1.19
N ARG A 331 -2.48 -13.74 -1.35
CA ARG A 331 -1.54 -14.38 -0.41
C ARG A 331 -0.17 -13.70 -0.38
N SER A 332 0.31 -13.21 -1.53
CA SER A 332 1.62 -12.57 -1.65
C SER A 332 1.54 -11.08 -1.33
N CYS A 333 0.47 -10.41 -1.75
CA CYS A 333 0.26 -8.98 -1.51
C CYS A 333 -0.04 -8.67 -0.03
N ALA A 334 -0.81 -9.54 0.64
CA ALA A 334 -1.31 -9.29 1.99
C ALA A 334 -1.11 -10.50 2.94
N PRO A 335 0.12 -11.03 3.08
CA PRO A 335 0.37 -12.25 3.86
C PRO A 335 -0.02 -12.10 5.32
N ASN A 336 0.13 -10.89 5.86
CA ASN A 336 -0.17 -10.53 7.25
C ASN A 336 -1.52 -9.81 7.42
N ALA A 337 -2.39 -9.79 6.40
CA ALA A 337 -3.71 -9.16 6.52
C ALA A 337 -4.49 -9.78 7.69
N SER A 338 -5.13 -8.93 8.49
CA SER A 338 -5.99 -9.34 9.59
C SER A 338 -7.34 -9.86 9.07
N SER A 339 -8.07 -10.63 9.89
CA SER A 339 -9.42 -11.07 9.53
C SER A 339 -10.32 -9.88 9.23
N VAL A 340 -10.25 -8.80 10.03
CA VAL A 340 -11.04 -7.58 9.86
C VAL A 340 -10.79 -6.95 8.49
N SER A 341 -9.52 -6.82 8.09
CA SER A 341 -9.17 -6.20 6.80
C SER A 341 -9.60 -7.05 5.60
N LEU A 342 -9.51 -8.37 5.73
CA LEU A 342 -10.02 -9.29 4.71
C LEU A 342 -11.54 -9.27 4.63
N CYS A 343 -12.24 -9.14 5.76
CA CYS A 343 -13.70 -9.02 5.80
C CYS A 343 -14.17 -7.71 5.17
N ALA A 344 -13.52 -6.58 5.50
CA ALA A 344 -13.81 -5.29 4.87
C ALA A 344 -13.61 -5.35 3.35
N PHE A 345 -12.52 -5.99 2.89
CA PHE A 345 -12.27 -6.18 1.46
C PHE A 345 -13.31 -7.08 0.80
N ALA A 346 -13.67 -8.20 1.43
CA ALA A 346 -14.72 -9.09 0.93
C ALA A 346 -16.06 -8.35 0.85
N ARG A 347 -16.45 -7.64 1.90
CA ARG A 347 -17.70 -6.86 1.98
C ARG A 347 -17.77 -5.77 0.91
N ALA A 348 -16.70 -5.00 0.72
CA ALA A 348 -16.64 -3.96 -0.31
C ALA A 348 -16.87 -4.53 -1.72
N ASN A 349 -16.21 -5.65 -2.04
CA ASN A 349 -16.38 -6.31 -3.33
C ASN A 349 -17.73 -7.02 -3.49
N LEU A 350 -18.31 -7.52 -2.40
CA LEU A 350 -19.65 -8.06 -2.42
C LEU A 350 -20.70 -6.98 -2.72
N LEU A 351 -20.57 -5.80 -2.11
CA LEU A 351 -21.45 -4.66 -2.37
C LEU A 351 -21.37 -4.19 -3.82
N LEU A 352 -20.16 -4.16 -4.40
CA LEU A 352 -19.95 -3.89 -5.83
C LEU A 352 -20.66 -4.89 -6.75
N TYR A 353 -20.77 -6.16 -6.32
CA TYR A 353 -21.39 -7.21 -7.11
C TYR A 353 -22.92 -7.24 -6.97
N VAL A 354 -23.43 -7.19 -5.74
CA VAL A 354 -24.87 -7.38 -5.44
C VAL A 354 -25.68 -6.12 -5.74
N GLY A 355 -25.11 -4.94 -5.58
CA GLY A 355 -25.88 -3.70 -5.67
C GLY A 355 -26.95 -3.62 -4.58
N GLY A 356 -28.01 -2.83 -4.83
CA GLY A 356 -29.23 -2.84 -4.02
C GLY A 356 -29.39 -1.65 -3.07
N GLU A 357 -30.23 -1.80 -2.04
CA GLU A 357 -30.63 -0.69 -1.16
C GLU A 357 -29.50 -0.08 -0.35
N HIS A 358 -28.39 -0.79 -0.17
CA HIS A 358 -27.20 -0.32 0.54
C HIS A 358 -26.27 0.50 -0.36
N VAL A 359 -26.54 0.53 -1.67
CA VAL A 359 -25.74 1.25 -2.65
C VAL A 359 -26.29 2.65 -2.89
N ASP A 360 -25.40 3.64 -2.86
CA ASP A 360 -25.70 5.02 -3.19
C ASP A 360 -26.25 5.12 -4.63
N PRO A 361 -27.44 5.69 -4.86
CA PRO A 361 -27.98 5.91 -6.20
C PRO A 361 -27.00 6.66 -7.13
N ALA A 362 -26.18 7.55 -6.58
CA ALA A 362 -25.18 8.32 -7.33
C ALA A 362 -23.94 7.48 -7.71
N ALA A 363 -23.77 6.26 -7.18
CA ALA A 363 -22.67 5.38 -7.52
C ALA A 363 -22.71 4.87 -8.97
N SER A 364 -23.82 5.06 -9.70
CA SER A 364 -23.99 4.72 -11.14
C SER A 364 -23.39 3.36 -11.54
N LEU A 365 -23.51 2.36 -10.65
CA LEU A 365 -22.96 1.04 -10.89
C LEU A 365 -23.69 0.36 -12.04
N GLN A 366 -22.99 0.16 -13.14
CA GLN A 366 -23.44 -0.76 -14.19
C GLN A 366 -23.32 -2.18 -13.66
N MET A 367 -24.43 -2.72 -13.17
CA MET A 367 -24.55 -4.12 -12.79
C MET A 367 -24.28 -5.01 -14.01
N TRP A 368 -23.70 -6.20 -13.78
CA TRP A 368 -23.48 -7.24 -14.81
C TRP A 368 -22.43 -6.89 -15.87
N ASN A 369 -21.49 -6.00 -15.55
CA ASN A 369 -20.33 -5.73 -16.40
C ASN A 369 -19.10 -6.54 -15.96
N HIS A 370 -17.98 -6.33 -16.66
CA HIS A 370 -16.69 -6.94 -16.31
C HIS A 370 -16.29 -6.63 -14.86
N THR A 371 -16.51 -5.40 -14.39
CA THR A 371 -16.26 -4.96 -13.01
C THR A 371 -17.02 -5.80 -11.98
N SER A 372 -18.31 -6.08 -12.19
CA SER A 372 -19.06 -6.96 -11.29
C SER A 372 -18.46 -8.37 -11.23
N THR A 373 -17.96 -8.88 -12.36
CA THR A 373 -17.31 -10.20 -12.42
C THR A 373 -15.98 -10.21 -11.66
N GLU A 374 -15.17 -9.16 -11.80
CA GLU A 374 -13.92 -9.02 -11.04
C GLU A 374 -14.20 -8.89 -9.54
N ALA A 375 -15.25 -8.17 -9.15
CA ALA A 375 -15.65 -7.98 -7.76
C ALA A 375 -16.06 -9.32 -7.10
N ILE A 376 -16.87 -10.15 -7.76
CA ILE A 376 -17.24 -11.46 -7.20
C ILE A 376 -16.04 -12.41 -7.09
N VAL A 377 -15.10 -12.35 -8.04
CA VAL A 377 -13.83 -13.11 -7.96
C VAL A 377 -13.00 -12.61 -6.77
N ALA A 378 -12.92 -11.30 -6.57
CA ALA A 378 -12.20 -10.70 -5.43
C ALA A 378 -12.81 -11.09 -4.08
N PHE A 379 -14.14 -11.09 -3.98
CA PHE A 379 -14.87 -11.60 -2.82
C PHE A 379 -14.53 -13.08 -2.56
N ALA A 380 -14.61 -13.94 -3.58
CA ALA A 380 -14.35 -15.36 -3.45
C ALA A 380 -12.90 -15.65 -3.00
N SER A 381 -11.92 -14.94 -3.56
CA SER A 381 -10.51 -15.04 -3.15
C SER A 381 -10.30 -14.63 -1.70
N ALA A 382 -10.97 -13.56 -1.25
CA ALA A 382 -10.88 -13.10 0.13
C ALA A 382 -11.50 -14.09 1.12
N VAL A 383 -12.69 -14.61 0.84
CA VAL A 383 -13.36 -15.64 1.67
C VAL A 383 -12.52 -16.92 1.72
N SER A 384 -11.98 -17.37 0.60
CA SER A 384 -11.08 -18.52 0.53
C SER A 384 -9.85 -18.34 1.43
N LEU A 385 -9.24 -17.15 1.41
CA LEU A 385 -8.11 -16.84 2.29
C LEU A 385 -8.53 -16.76 3.77
N ILE A 386 -9.68 -16.17 4.08
CA ILE A 386 -10.22 -16.10 5.46
C ILE A 386 -10.38 -17.52 6.02
N VAL A 387 -11.06 -18.41 5.30
CA VAL A 387 -11.29 -19.80 5.70
C VAL A 387 -9.96 -20.54 5.83
N SER A 388 -9.08 -20.43 4.83
CA SER A 388 -7.78 -21.12 4.80
C SER A 388 -6.84 -20.66 5.91
N LYS A 389 -6.85 -19.36 6.27
CA LYS A 389 -5.90 -18.77 7.24
C LYS A 389 -6.40 -18.81 8.68
N TYR A 390 -7.70 -18.62 8.90
CA TYR A 390 -8.29 -18.51 10.25
C TYR A 390 -9.09 -19.73 10.67
N GLY A 391 -9.45 -20.63 9.75
CA GLY A 391 -10.15 -21.87 10.05
C GLY A 391 -11.42 -21.62 10.89
N PRO A 392 -11.62 -22.30 12.03
CA PRO A 392 -12.80 -22.11 12.88
C PRO A 392 -13.00 -20.68 13.41
N ARG A 393 -11.92 -19.89 13.54
CA ARG A 393 -12.01 -18.49 13.98
C ARG A 393 -12.66 -17.56 12.95
N SER A 394 -12.87 -18.05 11.73
CA SER A 394 -13.55 -17.30 10.67
C SER A 394 -15.07 -17.27 10.78
N GLN A 395 -15.69 -18.03 11.71
CA GLN A 395 -17.15 -18.16 11.76
C GLN A 395 -17.86 -16.80 11.93
N ALA A 396 -17.39 -15.95 12.85
CA ALA A 396 -17.97 -14.62 13.06
C ALA A 396 -17.83 -13.73 11.80
N ALA A 397 -16.66 -13.77 11.17
CA ALA A 397 -16.37 -13.05 9.93
C ALA A 397 -17.28 -13.49 8.76
N ILE A 398 -17.55 -14.79 8.64
CA ILE A 398 -18.42 -15.33 7.60
C ILE A 398 -19.88 -14.95 7.87
N VAL A 399 -20.32 -14.98 9.13
CA VAL A 399 -21.67 -14.55 9.52
C VAL A 399 -21.91 -13.07 9.15
N GLU A 400 -20.96 -12.18 9.46
CA GLU A 400 -21.03 -10.76 9.08
C GLU A 400 -21.16 -10.58 7.54
N LEU A 401 -20.43 -11.37 6.75
CA LEU A 401 -20.53 -11.33 5.29
C LEU A 401 -21.87 -11.88 4.77
N CYS A 402 -22.45 -12.88 5.44
CA CYS A 402 -23.75 -13.43 5.08
C CYS A 402 -24.90 -12.44 5.36
N GLU A 403 -24.81 -11.61 6.39
CA GLU A 403 -25.84 -10.59 6.66
C GLU A 403 -26.02 -9.62 5.49
N VAL A 404 -24.93 -9.24 4.81
CA VAL A 404 -24.95 -8.39 3.62
C VAL A 404 -25.69 -9.04 2.44
N LEU A 405 -25.67 -10.38 2.35
CA LEU A 405 -26.39 -11.15 1.32
C LEU A 405 -27.88 -11.34 1.66
N VAL A 406 -28.22 -11.50 2.93
CA VAL A 406 -29.58 -11.90 3.34
C VAL A 406 -30.59 -10.75 3.21
N TYR A 407 -30.19 -9.50 3.47
CA TYR A 407 -31.09 -8.36 3.36
C TYR A 407 -31.62 -8.06 1.93
N PRO A 408 -30.81 -8.08 0.86
CA PRO A 408 -31.32 -7.87 -0.49
C PRO A 408 -32.12 -9.06 -1.08
N LEU A 409 -32.00 -10.27 -0.51
CA LEU A 409 -32.67 -11.48 -1.02
C LEU A 409 -34.11 -11.66 -0.53
N ILE A 410 -34.60 -10.85 0.42
CA ILE A 410 -36.00 -10.90 0.87
C ILE A 410 -36.98 -10.36 -0.20
N GLY A 411 -36.46 -9.69 -1.25
CA GLY A 411 -37.24 -9.20 -2.39
C GLY A 411 -37.32 -10.11 -3.62
N PHE A 412 -36.58 -11.23 -3.66
CA PHE A 412 -36.61 -12.19 -4.78
C PHE A 412 -36.76 -13.61 -4.25
N GLU A 413 -37.91 -14.22 -4.48
CA GLU A 413 -38.12 -15.67 -4.29
C GLU A 413 -37.20 -16.45 -5.25
N ILE A 414 -36.00 -16.78 -4.79
CA ILE A 414 -35.16 -17.83 -5.39
C ILE A 414 -34.94 -18.89 -4.30
N PRO A 415 -35.17 -20.18 -4.58
CA PRO A 415 -35.08 -21.21 -3.55
C PRO A 415 -33.67 -21.25 -2.98
N PHE A 416 -33.58 -21.21 -1.65
CA PHE A 416 -32.42 -21.53 -0.83
C PHE A 416 -32.16 -23.06 -0.90
N PRO A 417 -31.15 -23.56 -1.65
CA PRO A 417 -30.45 -24.74 -1.13
C PRO A 417 -28.91 -24.69 -1.21
N PHE A 418 -28.28 -23.59 -1.62
CA PHE A 418 -26.81 -23.60 -1.83
C PHE A 418 -25.94 -23.19 -0.62
N CYS A 419 -26.46 -22.43 0.36
CA CYS A 419 -25.64 -21.95 1.49
C CYS A 419 -25.45 -22.93 2.65
N MET A 420 -26.28 -23.98 2.79
CA MET A 420 -26.17 -24.90 3.95
C MET A 420 -25.31 -26.15 3.72
N ASN A 421 -24.91 -26.45 2.48
CA ASN A 421 -24.14 -27.67 2.20
C ASN A 421 -22.61 -27.50 2.35
N VAL A 422 -22.11 -26.26 2.48
CA VAL A 422 -20.66 -26.02 2.69
C VAL A 422 -20.27 -26.11 4.17
N MET A 423 -21.20 -25.96 5.12
CA MET A 423 -20.94 -26.18 6.56
C MET A 423 -21.01 -27.64 7.01
N ARG A 424 -21.29 -28.60 6.10
CA ARG A 424 -21.46 -30.03 6.47
C ARG A 424 -20.50 -31.01 5.80
N LEU A 425 -19.45 -30.55 5.11
CA LEU A 425 -18.45 -31.46 4.53
C LEU A 425 -17.05 -31.20 5.09
N LYS A 426 -16.77 -32.01 6.14
CA LYS A 426 -15.50 -32.38 6.80
C LYS A 426 -14.75 -31.35 7.65
#